data_AF-A0A831XT27-F1
#
_entry.id   AF-A0A831XT27-F1
#
_cell.length_a   1.000
_cell.length_b   1.000
_cell.length_c   1.000
_cell.angle_alpha   90.00
_cell.angle_beta   90.00
_cell.angle_gamma   90.00
#
_symmetry.space_group_name_H-M   'P 1'
#
loop_
_entity.id
_entity.type
_entity.pdbx_description
1 polymer ?
#
loop_
_entity_poly.entity_id
_entity_poly.type
_entity_poly.pdbx_seq_one_letter_code
_entity_poly.pdbx_strand_id
1 'polypeptide(L)'
;IDAAEWVGPFNDLAFGFHRAAKYYYAPGWQEPSATMEALINQEAFEALPEDLQKIVEGAIKSAALDMLSEFTARNNQALKTLTEEHGVELRYFSDEIMQALFETSNQVLAEITAEDAFAKKVFDSLKAYRRDVAEWTEGSEFTYLKARQRFLESG
;
A
#
# COMPACT_ATOMS: atom_id res chain seq x y z
N ILE A 1 -15.02 -14.33 -11.51
CA ILE A 1 -13.74 -14.35 -10.76
C ILE A 1 -14.00 -15.06 -9.45
N ASP A 2 -13.04 -15.85 -8.97
CA ASP A 2 -13.18 -16.64 -7.74
C ASP A 2 -12.51 -15.97 -6.53
N ALA A 3 -11.72 -14.93 -6.78
CA ALA A 3 -11.13 -14.04 -5.80
C ALA A 3 -11.03 -12.63 -6.39
N ALA A 4 -10.92 -11.63 -5.52
CA ALA A 4 -10.68 -10.25 -5.88
C ALA A 4 -9.81 -9.59 -4.80
N GLU A 5 -9.05 -8.59 -5.21
CA GLU A 5 -8.36 -7.65 -4.35
C GLU A 5 -8.76 -6.23 -4.77
N TRP A 6 -8.58 -5.25 -3.89
CA TRP A 6 -8.91 -3.87 -4.21
C TRP A 6 -8.05 -2.86 -3.47
N VAL A 7 -8.33 -2.55 -2.20
CA VAL A 7 -7.51 -1.58 -1.44
C VAL A 7 -7.30 -2.01 0.00
N GLY A 8 -8.39 -2.33 0.70
CA GLY A 8 -8.32 -2.55 2.13
C GLY A 8 -9.67 -2.38 2.82
N PRO A 9 -9.74 -2.61 4.14
CA PRO A 9 -11.00 -2.85 4.82
C PRO A 9 -12.03 -1.73 4.63
N PHE A 10 -11.61 -0.46 4.62
CA PHE A 10 -12.52 0.67 4.48
C PHE A 10 -13.29 0.66 3.15
N ASN A 11 -12.59 0.48 2.03
CA ASN A 11 -13.23 0.43 0.71
C ASN A 11 -13.92 -0.92 0.47
N ASP A 12 -13.28 -2.02 0.87
CA ASP A 12 -13.76 -3.37 0.59
C ASP A 12 -15.09 -3.66 1.32
N LEU A 13 -15.27 -3.05 2.51
CA LEU A 13 -16.55 -3.02 3.22
C LEU A 13 -17.62 -2.26 2.43
N ALA A 14 -17.28 -1.07 1.91
CA ALA A 14 -18.21 -0.24 1.14
C ALA A 14 -18.65 -0.91 -0.18
N PHE A 15 -17.75 -1.61 -0.87
CA PHE A 15 -18.09 -2.40 -2.06
C PHE A 15 -18.82 -3.70 -1.71
N GLY A 16 -18.62 -4.21 -0.50
CA GLY A 16 -19.39 -5.31 0.07
C GLY A 16 -18.98 -6.67 -0.48
N PHE A 17 -17.67 -6.88 -0.73
CA PHE A 17 -17.12 -8.18 -1.15
C PHE A 17 -17.42 -9.30 -0.15
N HIS A 18 -17.56 -8.97 1.14
CA HIS A 18 -17.95 -9.90 2.20
C HIS A 18 -19.26 -10.66 1.93
N ARG A 19 -20.13 -10.12 1.05
CA ARG A 19 -21.38 -10.79 0.65
C ARG A 19 -21.15 -12.00 -0.27
N ALA A 20 -20.01 -12.05 -0.95
CA ALA A 20 -19.65 -13.09 -1.91
C ALA A 20 -18.40 -13.89 -1.51
N ALA A 21 -17.51 -13.31 -0.70
CA ALA A 21 -16.26 -13.93 -0.26
C ALA A 21 -16.12 -13.86 1.26
N LYS A 22 -15.85 -15.02 1.88
CA LYS A 22 -15.70 -15.13 3.34
C LYS A 22 -14.27 -14.88 3.81
N TYR A 23 -13.27 -15.20 2.98
CA TYR A 23 -11.87 -15.16 3.36
C TYR A 23 -11.23 -13.84 2.93
N TYR A 24 -10.54 -13.20 3.86
CA TYR A 24 -9.82 -11.95 3.61
C TYR A 24 -8.35 -12.15 3.99
N TYR A 25 -7.45 -12.18 3.00
CA TYR A 25 -6.04 -12.49 3.23
C TYR A 25 -5.20 -11.24 3.52
N ALA A 26 -4.24 -11.38 4.43
CA ALA A 26 -3.25 -10.38 4.80
C ALA A 26 -1.83 -10.99 4.89
N PRO A 27 -0.77 -10.18 4.74
CA PRO A 27 -0.80 -8.80 4.24
C PRO A 27 -1.13 -8.76 2.74
N GLY A 28 -1.55 -7.59 2.23
CA GLY A 28 -1.58 -7.30 0.79
C GLY A 28 -0.15 -7.20 0.26
N TRP A 29 0.48 -8.35 0.00
CA TRP A 29 1.88 -8.45 -0.40
C TRP A 29 2.17 -7.77 -1.74
N GLN A 30 1.18 -7.75 -2.63
CA GLN A 30 1.28 -7.20 -3.97
C GLN A 30 1.37 -5.66 -3.98
N GLU A 31 0.73 -5.01 -3.01
CA GLU A 31 0.58 -3.56 -2.95
C GLU A 31 0.72 -3.06 -1.50
N PRO A 32 1.96 -2.89 -0.99
CA PRO A 32 2.20 -2.46 0.39
C PRO A 32 1.83 -0.99 0.66
N SER A 33 1.70 -0.20 -0.40
CA SER A 33 1.18 1.17 -0.40
C SER A 33 0.76 1.52 -1.83
N ALA A 34 -0.48 1.97 -2.01
CA ALA A 34 -0.98 2.46 -3.28
C ALA A 34 -0.87 3.99 -3.34
N THR A 35 0.18 4.50 -3.99
CA THR A 35 0.28 5.94 -4.28
C THR A 35 -0.62 6.26 -5.46
N MET A 36 -1.60 7.15 -5.27
CA MET A 36 -2.44 7.63 -6.36
C MET A 36 -1.71 8.66 -7.23
N GLU A 37 -2.11 8.76 -8.50
CA GLU A 37 -1.58 9.74 -9.44
C GLU A 37 -2.61 10.80 -9.82
N ALA A 38 -2.15 12.03 -10.03
CA ALA A 38 -2.91 13.11 -10.64
C ALA A 38 -2.27 13.43 -11.98
N LEU A 39 -2.97 13.11 -13.07
CA LEU A 39 -2.52 13.38 -14.43
C LEU A 39 -3.13 14.68 -14.92
N ILE A 40 -2.29 15.60 -15.40
CA ILE A 40 -2.72 16.90 -15.93
C ILE A 40 -2.18 17.04 -17.35
N ASN A 41 -3.02 17.54 -18.27
CA ASN A 41 -2.56 17.92 -19.59
C ASN A 41 -1.50 19.03 -19.47
N GLN A 42 -0.35 18.82 -20.11
CA GLN A 42 0.81 19.70 -20.00
C GLN A 42 0.50 21.13 -20.46
N GLU A 43 -0.11 21.30 -21.64
CA GLU A 43 -0.43 22.63 -22.19
C GLU A 43 -1.39 23.41 -21.29
N ALA A 44 -2.40 22.73 -20.74
CA ALA A 44 -3.35 23.34 -19.81
C ALA A 44 -2.68 23.77 -18.50
N PHE A 45 -1.74 22.98 -17.98
CA PHE A 45 -0.99 23.32 -16.78
C PHE A 45 -0.04 24.50 -17.01
N GLU A 46 0.70 24.48 -18.12
CA GLU A 46 1.64 25.54 -18.49
C GLU A 46 0.94 26.87 -18.84
N ALA A 47 -0.33 26.81 -19.28
CA ALA A 47 -1.14 28.01 -19.51
C ALA A 47 -1.56 28.73 -18.21
N LEU A 48 -1.43 28.09 -17.04
CA LEU A 48 -1.70 28.72 -15.76
C LEU A 48 -0.56 29.70 -15.39
N PRO A 49 -0.89 30.86 -14.77
CA PRO A 49 0.09 31.66 -14.04
C PRO A 49 0.88 30.83 -13.00
N GLU A 50 2.13 31.22 -12.73
CA GLU A 50 3.04 30.46 -11.86
C GLU A 50 2.48 30.21 -10.46
N ASP A 51 1.79 31.20 -9.88
CA ASP A 51 1.15 31.07 -8.57
C ASP A 51 0.03 30.02 -8.58
N LEU A 52 -0.75 29.95 -9.66
CA LEU A 52 -1.78 28.93 -9.82
C LEU A 52 -1.20 27.53 -10.08
N GLN A 53 -0.09 27.41 -10.82
CA GLN A 53 0.63 26.13 -10.96
C GLN A 53 1.06 25.61 -9.58
N LYS A 54 1.59 26.49 -8.72
CA LYS A 54 1.98 26.12 -7.36
C LYS A 54 0.82 25.77 -6.46
N ILE A 55 -0.33 26.45 -6.60
CA ILE A 55 -1.55 26.09 -5.90
C ILE A 55 -2.02 24.68 -6.30
N VAL A 56 -1.99 24.35 -7.60
CA VAL A 56 -2.36 23.02 -8.08
C VAL A 56 -1.42 21.94 -7.53
N GLU A 57 -0.09 22.15 -7.60
CA GLU A 57 0.89 21.23 -7.00
C GLU A 57 0.67 21.04 -5.49
N GLY A 58 0.37 22.12 -4.77
CA GLY A 58 0.09 22.09 -3.34
C GLY A 58 -1.20 21.33 -3.00
N ALA A 59 -2.26 21.54 -3.78
CA ALA A 59 -3.54 20.86 -3.61
C ALA A 59 -3.41 19.35 -3.82
N ILE A 60 -2.65 18.90 -4.84
CA ILE A 60 -2.39 17.48 -5.10
C ILE A 60 -1.65 16.85 -3.92
N LYS A 61 -0.60 17.50 -3.41
CA LYS A 61 0.16 17.00 -2.25
C LYS A 61 -0.73 16.91 -1.01
N SER A 62 -1.57 17.91 -0.75
CA SER A 62 -2.51 17.90 0.38
C SER A 62 -3.50 16.76 0.26
N ALA A 63 -4.14 16.62 -0.91
CA ALA A 63 -5.14 15.58 -1.14
C ALA A 63 -4.55 14.16 -0.98
N ALA A 64 -3.32 13.94 -1.43
CA ALA A 64 -2.62 12.67 -1.24
C ALA A 64 -2.38 12.34 0.25
N LEU A 65 -1.99 13.35 1.04
CA LEU A 65 -1.79 13.19 2.49
C LEU A 65 -3.10 12.99 3.25
N ASP A 66 -4.15 13.74 2.88
CA ASP A 66 -5.49 13.61 3.46
C ASP A 66 -6.03 12.19 3.22
N MET A 67 -5.89 11.69 1.99
CA MET A 67 -6.28 10.33 1.62
C MET A 67 -5.56 9.28 2.48
N LEU A 68 -4.23 9.35 2.58
CA LEU A 68 -3.46 8.41 3.40
C LEU A 68 -3.92 8.44 4.86
N SER A 69 -4.10 9.64 5.41
CA SER A 69 -4.54 9.85 6.81
C SER A 69 -5.92 9.26 7.06
N GLU A 70 -6.84 9.42 6.10
CA GLU A 70 -8.19 8.87 6.18
C GLU A 70 -8.18 7.34 6.18
N PHE A 71 -7.40 6.70 5.30
CA PHE A 71 -7.25 5.24 5.30
C PHE A 71 -6.66 4.73 6.62
N THR A 72 -5.61 5.40 7.14
CA THR A 72 -5.02 5.04 8.44
C THR A 72 -6.05 5.09 9.57
N ALA A 73 -6.92 6.11 9.58
CA ALA A 73 -7.94 6.27 10.61
C ALA A 73 -9.09 5.25 10.47
N ARG A 74 -9.54 4.95 9.25
CA ARG A 74 -10.78 4.20 9.01
C ARG A 74 -10.60 2.69 8.85
N ASN A 75 -9.44 2.23 8.38
CA ASN A 75 -9.23 0.82 8.04
C ASN A 75 -9.46 -0.13 9.22
N ASN A 76 -9.01 0.23 10.43
CA ASN A 76 -9.19 -0.64 11.60
C ASN A 76 -10.67 -0.79 12.00
N GLN A 77 -11.46 0.29 11.94
CA GLN A 77 -12.89 0.24 12.25
C GLN A 77 -13.65 -0.61 11.23
N ALA A 78 -13.33 -0.45 9.95
CA ALA A 78 -13.95 -1.24 8.89
C ALA A 78 -13.56 -2.72 8.97
N LEU A 79 -12.30 -3.03 9.31
CA LEU A 79 -11.86 -4.41 9.54
C LEU A 79 -12.65 -5.08 10.66
N LYS A 80 -12.84 -4.39 11.78
CA LYS A 80 -13.69 -4.88 12.88
C LYS A 80 -15.11 -5.16 12.42
N THR A 81 -15.71 -4.25 11.66
CA THR A 81 -17.07 -4.44 11.11
C THR A 81 -17.12 -5.70 10.24
N LEU A 82 -16.15 -5.87 9.33
CA LEU A 82 -16.06 -7.05 8.48
C LEU A 82 -15.96 -8.34 9.31
N THR A 83 -15.09 -8.38 10.31
CA THR A 83 -14.83 -9.61 11.09
C THR A 83 -15.90 -9.90 12.13
N GLU A 84 -16.37 -8.88 12.86
CA GLU A 84 -17.26 -9.02 14.01
C GLU A 84 -18.74 -9.04 13.60
N GLU A 85 -19.15 -8.24 12.62
CA GLU A 85 -20.55 -8.13 12.19
C GLU A 85 -20.87 -8.98 10.96
N HIS A 86 -19.93 -9.07 10.01
CA HIS A 86 -20.14 -9.80 8.76
C HIS A 86 -19.51 -11.20 8.73
N GLY A 87 -18.78 -11.59 9.78
CA GLY A 87 -18.19 -12.92 9.91
C GLY A 87 -17.12 -13.23 8.86
N VAL A 88 -16.47 -12.19 8.31
CA VAL A 88 -15.30 -12.34 7.44
C VAL A 88 -14.14 -12.92 8.24
N GLU A 89 -13.47 -13.91 7.65
CA GLU A 89 -12.33 -14.57 8.26
C GLU A 89 -11.03 -13.96 7.75
N LEU A 90 -10.34 -13.24 8.63
CA LEU A 90 -8.99 -12.75 8.37
C LEU A 90 -8.01 -13.93 8.34
N ARG A 91 -7.29 -14.08 7.23
CA ARG A 91 -6.33 -15.17 6.97
C ARG A 91 -4.96 -14.60 6.67
N TYR A 92 -3.93 -15.39 6.92
CA TYR A 92 -2.55 -15.05 6.59
C TYR A 92 -2.00 -16.08 5.61
N PHE A 93 -1.23 -15.62 4.63
CA PHE A 93 -0.50 -16.53 3.75
C PHE A 93 0.54 -17.33 4.54
N SER A 94 0.78 -18.58 4.15
CA SER A 94 1.85 -19.37 4.74
C SER A 94 3.22 -18.86 4.27
N ASP A 95 4.26 -19.16 5.06
CA ASP A 95 5.65 -18.83 4.68
C ASP A 95 6.03 -19.44 3.32
N GLU A 96 5.54 -20.65 3.03
CA GLU A 96 5.74 -21.31 1.73
C GLU A 96 5.17 -20.47 0.57
N ILE A 97 3.94 -19.96 0.72
CA ILE A 97 3.32 -19.12 -0.30
C ILE A 97 4.06 -17.79 -0.41
N MET A 98 4.39 -17.15 0.72
CA MET A 98 5.12 -15.88 0.72
C MET A 98 6.50 -16.00 0.08
N GLN A 99 7.21 -17.10 0.31
CA GLN A 99 8.50 -17.39 -0.32
C GLN A 99 8.35 -17.55 -1.84
N ALA A 100 7.37 -18.33 -2.29
CA ALA A 100 7.11 -18.53 -3.71
C ALA A 100 6.74 -17.21 -4.43
N LEU A 101 5.93 -16.37 -3.79
CA LEU A 101 5.56 -15.05 -4.29
C LEU A 101 6.78 -14.12 -4.38
N PHE A 102 7.64 -14.12 -3.36
CA PHE A 102 8.87 -13.33 -3.36
C PHE A 102 9.83 -13.74 -4.48
N GLU A 103 10.09 -15.04 -4.64
CA GLU A 103 10.97 -15.56 -5.68
C GLU A 103 10.45 -15.23 -7.08
N THR A 104 9.16 -15.50 -7.32
CA THR A 104 8.52 -15.23 -8.61
C THR A 104 8.50 -13.73 -8.93
N SER A 105 8.20 -12.87 -7.95
CA SER A 105 8.22 -11.42 -8.14
C SER A 105 9.60 -10.91 -8.53
N ASN A 106 10.66 -11.42 -7.89
CA ASN A 106 12.03 -11.04 -8.24
C ASN A 106 12.43 -11.54 -9.63
N GLN A 107 11.97 -12.73 -10.03
CA GLN A 107 12.20 -13.23 -11.39
C GLN A 107 11.56 -12.31 -12.44
N VAL A 108 10.27 -11.97 -12.28
CA VAL A 108 9.55 -11.10 -13.22
C VAL A 108 10.20 -9.72 -13.28
N LEU A 109 10.60 -9.14 -12.14
CA LEU A 109 11.33 -7.86 -12.11
C LEU A 109 12.70 -7.95 -12.81
N ALA A 110 13.40 -9.08 -12.70
CA ALA A 110 14.66 -9.30 -13.41
C ALA A 110 14.45 -9.37 -14.93
N GLU A 111 13.40 -10.05 -15.39
CA GLU A 111 13.02 -10.12 -16.80
C GLU A 111 12.68 -8.73 -17.36
N ILE A 112 11.80 -7.98 -16.69
CA ILE A 112 11.42 -6.62 -17.11
C ILE A 112 12.64 -5.69 -17.21
N THR A 113 13.53 -5.74 -16.21
CA THR A 113 14.69 -4.85 -16.16
C THR A 113 15.85 -5.29 -17.06
N ALA A 114 15.83 -6.51 -17.57
CA ALA A 114 16.77 -6.96 -18.60
C ALA A 114 16.39 -6.41 -19.98
N GLU A 115 15.09 -6.19 -20.23
CA GLU A 115 14.55 -5.77 -21.52
C GLU A 115 14.42 -4.24 -21.66
N ASP A 116 14.21 -3.52 -20.56
CA ASP A 116 13.98 -2.07 -20.57
C ASP A 116 14.97 -1.31 -19.66
N ALA A 117 15.81 -0.47 -20.29
CA ALA A 117 16.80 0.36 -19.60
C ALA A 117 16.18 1.42 -18.68
N PHE A 118 15.01 1.97 -19.03
CA PHE A 118 14.28 2.89 -18.17
C PHE A 118 13.67 2.15 -16.97
N ALA A 119 13.05 1.00 -17.20
CA ALA A 119 12.55 0.15 -16.11
C ALA A 119 13.69 -0.25 -15.15
N LYS A 120 14.84 -0.62 -15.70
CA LYS A 120 16.06 -0.89 -14.92
C LYS A 120 16.48 0.30 -14.05
N LYS A 121 16.54 1.50 -14.64
CA LYS A 121 16.88 2.73 -13.91
C LYS A 121 15.91 2.99 -12.76
N VAL A 122 14.60 2.89 -13.00
CA VAL A 122 13.56 3.09 -11.98
C VAL A 122 13.69 2.05 -10.87
N PHE A 123 13.82 0.77 -11.23
CA PHE A 123 13.91 -0.32 -10.26
C PHE A 123 15.19 -0.27 -9.41
N ASP A 124 16.33 0.08 -10.00
CA ASP A 124 17.58 0.25 -9.26
C ASP A 124 17.49 1.42 -8.27
N SER A 125 16.85 2.53 -8.67
CA SER A 125 16.55 3.65 -7.76
C SER A 125 15.63 3.23 -6.61
N LEU A 126 14.56 2.50 -6.90
CA LEU A 126 13.61 2.00 -5.89
C LEU A 126 14.29 1.06 -4.89
N LYS A 127 15.08 0.09 -5.37
CA LYS A 127 15.81 -0.84 -4.50
C LYS A 127 16.79 -0.14 -3.58
N ALA A 128 17.55 0.82 -4.10
CA ALA A 128 18.51 1.59 -3.30
C ALA A 128 17.79 2.35 -2.19
N TYR A 129 16.74 3.10 -2.53
CA TYR A 129 15.96 3.86 -1.55
C TYR A 129 15.27 2.96 -0.52
N ARG A 130 14.68 1.85 -0.98
CA ARG A 130 14.01 0.86 -0.10
C ARG A 130 14.97 0.28 0.93
N ARG A 131 16.21 -0.05 0.54
CA ARG A 131 17.22 -0.57 1.48
C ARG A 131 17.49 0.45 2.59
N ASP A 132 17.74 1.70 2.20
CA ASP A 132 18.15 2.75 3.14
C ASP A 132 16.98 3.10 4.10
N VAL A 133 15.75 3.17 3.60
CA VAL A 133 14.56 3.39 4.44
C VAL A 133 14.23 2.17 5.31
N ALA A 134 14.39 0.95 4.80
CA ALA A 134 14.11 -0.27 5.57
C ALA A 134 15.01 -0.38 6.81
N GLU A 135 16.30 -0.05 6.68
CA GLU A 135 17.24 -0.02 7.81
C GLU A 135 16.77 0.95 8.90
N TRP A 136 16.35 2.16 8.51
CA TRP A 136 15.80 3.13 9.44
C TRP A 136 14.49 2.66 10.06
N THR A 137 13.52 2.20 9.27
CA THR A 137 12.20 1.73 9.74
C THR A 137 12.34 0.55 10.71
N GLU A 138 13.26 -0.38 10.45
CA GLU A 138 13.51 -1.52 11.33
C GLU A 138 14.07 -1.07 12.69
N GLY A 139 15.09 -0.20 12.67
CA GLY A 139 15.74 0.33 13.87
C GLY A 139 14.89 1.31 14.69
N SER A 140 13.88 1.93 14.06
CA SER A 140 13.02 2.94 14.69
C SER A 140 11.60 2.41 14.94
N GLU A 141 10.66 2.64 14.02
CA GLU A 141 9.23 2.39 14.17
C GLU A 141 8.93 0.93 14.48
N PHE A 142 9.51 -0.01 13.73
CA PHE A 142 9.25 -1.44 13.93
C PHE A 142 9.73 -1.90 15.31
N THR A 143 10.91 -1.47 15.74
CA THR A 143 11.45 -1.78 17.07
C THR A 143 10.61 -1.14 18.18
N TYR A 144 10.18 0.11 18.02
CA TYR A 144 9.27 0.77 18.96
C TYR A 144 7.94 0.03 19.09
N LEU A 145 7.30 -0.35 17.98
CA LEU A 145 6.02 -1.06 17.98
C LEU A 145 6.14 -2.43 18.66
N LYS A 146 7.20 -3.21 18.34
CA LYS A 146 7.47 -4.49 19.02
C LYS A 146 7.66 -4.31 20.52
N ALA A 147 8.45 -3.31 20.94
CA ALA A 147 8.68 -3.04 22.35
C ALA A 147 7.38 -2.68 23.07
N ARG A 148 6.57 -1.80 22.47
CA ARG A 148 5.28 -1.38 23.03
C ARG A 148 4.30 -2.56 23.15
N GLN A 149 4.19 -3.39 22.12
CA GLN A 149 3.33 -4.57 22.14
C GLN A 149 3.68 -5.51 23.29
N ARG A 150 4.97 -5.84 23.43
CA ARG A 150 5.48 -6.72 24.50
C ARG A 150 5.08 -6.24 25.90
N PHE A 151 5.11 -4.94 26.16
CA PHE A 151 4.78 -4.40 27.49
C PHE A 151 3.28 -4.20 27.71
N LEU A 152 2.52 -3.83 26.67
CA LEU A 152 1.06 -3.70 26.76
C LEU A 152 0.35 -5.03 26.96
N GLU A 153 0.88 -6.12 26.39
CA GLU A 153 0.31 -7.47 26.56
C GLU A 153 0.72 -8.12 27.90
N SER A 154 1.68 -7.53 28.63
CA SER A 154 2.21 -8.07 29.88
C SER A 154 1.58 -7.48 31.16
N GLY A 155 0.64 -6.52 31.03
CA GLY A 155 -0.08 -5.89 32.14
C GLY A 155 -1.58 -6.11 32.02
#